data_AF-A0A1G0F405-F1
#
_entry.id   AF-A0A1G0F405-F1
#
_cell.length_a   1.000
_cell.length_b   1.000
_cell.length_c   1.000
_cell.angle_alpha   90.00
_cell.angle_beta   90.00
_cell.angle_gamma   90.00
#
_symmetry.space_group_name_H-M   'P 1'
#
loop_
_entity.id
_entity.type
_entity.pdbx_description
1 polymer ?
#
loop_
_entity_poly.entity_id
_entity_poly.type
_entity_poly.pdbx_seq_one_letter_code
_entity_poly.pdbx_strand_id
1 'polypeptide(L)'
;MTRKWFFNSKGKYDNQTVVVETRAQTGGWMPQKGEMLPELLESYATPPWLASFFFFDGEKIAGLAEEDRTGWIRSGLENLLGVVLVKGLREQLTNYIDKKLREVGGVDEQRIEELKRKLETDRENEVAISEMIAVLRRQINETKEERDKLQDQLAGLAQGSDARTVAEVAENRERASQKVEQCWKRLRELYAVQLPLQLIRQTLYDTLEKTLASEKTLTEWEQSKASMQPNWEKFHDTFFNSPWINGMCHLPGARDSLEKTLSDAWESLHYPRPTECANDVWHDYMQANERRKLVDMRVKSQISTDGLRHALEAHKQAELEQWRLQQELIRLEGVSGEGKAQQIEQLKQQLQLAQEKLDVFGRELNTKENEHKASQSDINSQTAVYERERKKLVEGHPEREAAQEAEKVVDMIDCLLPRLFDLKLKALSETVTRIYRQLHHKDQVARIEISREGSATLFSHEGAEINLPKSSGESQLFVLALVGALAEVTGYRVPMIIDTPLARLSETHCNNLLNYWASDPERQVILLAQDKEVGVNEYRQLIDSVNKTYLLQHHQVREGVGASEAVANAYFGEVA
;
A
#
# COMPACT_ATOMS: atom_id res chain seq x y z
N MET A 1 48.47 8.38 5.91
CA MET A 1 48.13 7.23 6.77
C MET A 1 49.19 6.16 6.57
N THR A 2 49.69 5.60 7.66
CA THR A 2 50.69 4.53 7.64
C THR A 2 50.17 3.35 8.46
N ARG A 3 49.96 2.19 7.82
CA ARG A 3 49.58 0.94 8.50
C ARG A 3 50.81 0.03 8.55
N LYS A 4 51.13 -0.49 9.74
CA LYS A 4 52.20 -1.46 9.98
C LYS A 4 51.58 -2.74 10.54
N TRP A 5 51.90 -3.87 9.93
CA TRP A 5 51.48 -5.20 10.38
C TRP A 5 52.63 -5.89 11.09
N PHE A 6 52.33 -6.49 12.24
CA PHE A 6 53.28 -7.25 13.05
C PHE A 6 52.93 -8.73 12.92
N PHE A 7 53.95 -9.53 12.63
CA PHE A 7 53.85 -10.98 12.54
C PHE A 7 54.72 -11.59 13.62
N ASN A 8 54.25 -12.68 14.23
CA ASN A 8 55.05 -13.42 15.20
C ASN A 8 56.19 -14.19 14.52
N SER A 9 57.07 -14.80 15.31
CA SER A 9 58.23 -15.57 14.83
C SER A 9 57.89 -16.79 13.97
N LYS A 10 56.61 -17.18 13.86
CA LYS A 10 56.11 -18.24 12.98
C LYS A 10 55.42 -17.70 11.71
N GLY A 11 55.51 -16.40 11.44
CA GLY A 11 54.88 -15.76 10.28
C GLY A 11 53.37 -15.60 10.37
N LYS A 12 52.76 -15.86 11.54
CA LYS A 12 51.32 -15.61 11.74
C LYS A 12 51.10 -14.16 12.17
N TYR A 13 50.05 -13.55 11.63
CA TYR A 13 49.60 -12.22 12.00
C TYR A 13 49.39 -12.13 13.52
N ASP A 14 49.96 -11.10 14.14
CA ASP A 14 49.87 -10.83 15.59
C ASP A 14 49.04 -9.58 15.85
N ASN A 15 49.49 -8.43 15.31
CA ASN A 15 48.81 -7.15 15.53
C ASN A 15 49.07 -6.16 14.38
N GLN A 16 48.41 -5.00 14.42
CA GLN A 16 48.68 -3.88 13.51
C GLN A 16 48.70 -2.55 14.26
N THR A 17 49.44 -1.58 13.74
CA THR A 17 49.38 -0.18 14.19
C THR A 17 49.06 0.71 12.99
N VAL A 18 48.06 1.58 13.15
CA VAL A 18 47.68 2.58 12.15
C VAL A 18 47.97 3.96 12.71
N VAL A 19 48.82 4.71 12.00
CA VAL A 19 49.10 6.12 12.29
C VAL A 19 48.39 6.95 11.23
N VAL A 20 47.48 7.81 11.68
CA VAL A 20 46.79 8.77 10.82
C VAL A 20 47.40 10.13 11.09
N GLU A 21 47.76 10.87 10.04
CA GLU A 21 48.27 12.23 10.16
C GLU A 21 47.29 13.14 9.43
N THR A 22 46.81 14.18 10.09
CA THR A 22 45.94 15.21 9.49
C THR A 22 46.69 16.53 9.41
N ARG A 23 46.45 17.30 8.34
CA ARG A 23 47.07 18.61 8.18
C ARG A 23 46.34 19.63 9.03
N ALA A 24 47.03 20.20 10.01
CA ALA A 24 46.51 21.31 10.81
C ALA A 24 46.27 22.54 9.91
N GLN A 25 45.38 23.45 10.35
CA GLN A 25 45.13 24.73 9.66
C GLN A 25 46.41 25.59 9.51
N THR A 26 47.43 25.33 10.33
CA THR A 26 48.76 25.95 10.29
C THR A 26 49.71 25.31 9.27
N GLY A 27 49.27 24.28 8.54
CA GLY A 27 50.01 23.63 7.45
C GLY A 27 50.88 22.43 7.85
N GLY A 28 51.12 22.21 9.15
CA GLY A 28 51.87 21.07 9.69
C GLY A 28 51.03 19.80 9.84
N TRP A 29 51.67 18.63 9.69
CA TRP A 29 51.03 17.33 9.91
C TRP A 29 50.99 16.98 11.40
N MET A 30 49.82 16.62 11.92
CA MET A 30 49.64 16.19 13.30
C MET A 30 49.15 14.74 13.36
N PRO A 31 49.79 13.87 14.16
CA PRO A 31 49.31 12.51 14.36
C PRO A 31 47.99 12.52 15.12
N GLN A 32 46.98 11.83 14.58
CA GLN A 32 45.69 11.58 15.20
C GLN A 32 45.69 10.20 15.85
N LYS A 33 44.88 10.04 16.91
CA LYS A 33 44.64 8.73 17.51
C LYS A 33 43.97 7.82 16.48
N GLY A 34 44.41 6.56 16.40
CA GLY A 34 43.87 5.58 15.45
C GLY A 34 42.35 5.34 15.60
N GLU A 35 41.79 5.63 16.78
CA GLU A 35 40.34 5.56 17.06
C GLU A 35 39.51 6.56 16.24
N MET A 36 40.10 7.65 15.76
CA MET A 36 39.43 8.63 14.91
C MET A 36 39.43 8.26 13.42
N LEU A 37 40.11 7.18 13.04
CA LEU A 37 40.17 6.72 11.65
C LEU A 37 38.78 6.43 11.04
N PRO A 38 37.83 5.77 11.74
CA PRO A 38 36.51 5.52 11.18
C PRO A 38 35.76 6.81 10.83
N GLU A 39 35.73 7.81 11.73
CA GLU A 39 35.08 9.11 11.48
C GLU A 39 35.78 9.90 10.36
N LEU A 40 37.11 9.82 10.27
CA LEU A 40 37.88 10.42 9.17
C LEU A 40 37.59 9.71 7.83
N LEU A 41 37.41 8.39 7.82
CA LEU A 41 37.03 7.65 6.63
C LEU A 41 35.58 7.90 6.24
N GLU A 42 34.65 8.02 7.18
CA GLU A 42 33.25 8.39 6.89
C GLU A 42 33.11 9.81 6.34
N SER A 43 33.98 10.73 6.75
CA SER A 43 33.94 12.13 6.28
C SER A 43 34.64 12.37 4.94
N TYR A 44 35.65 11.57 4.58
CA TYR A 44 36.42 11.74 3.33
C TYR A 44 36.25 10.61 2.31
N ALA A 45 35.74 9.45 2.73
CA ALA A 45 35.68 8.22 1.94
C ALA A 45 34.33 7.52 2.16
N THR A 46 34.30 6.23 1.83
CA THR A 46 33.11 5.38 1.95
C THR A 46 32.79 5.03 3.39
N PRO A 47 31.51 5.05 3.79
CA PRO A 47 31.09 4.38 5.00
C PRO A 47 31.62 2.94 5.06
N PRO A 48 32.18 2.47 6.21
CA PRO A 48 32.84 1.17 6.29
C PRO A 48 31.97 -0.01 5.86
N TRP A 49 30.67 0.08 6.10
CA TRP A 49 29.69 -0.94 5.70
C TRP A 49 29.44 -0.99 4.18
N LEU A 50 29.80 0.06 3.44
CA LEU A 50 29.72 0.09 1.99
C LEU A 50 30.95 -0.52 1.32
N ALA A 51 32.09 -0.57 1.99
CA ALA A 51 33.35 -1.03 1.39
C ALA A 51 33.23 -2.42 0.74
N SER A 52 32.51 -3.37 1.34
CA SER A 52 32.31 -4.70 0.72
C SER A 52 31.64 -4.69 -0.66
N PHE A 53 30.95 -3.61 -1.02
CA PHE A 53 30.30 -3.41 -2.34
C PHE A 53 31.18 -2.66 -3.34
N PHE A 54 32.40 -2.27 -2.99
CA PHE A 54 33.28 -1.51 -3.88
C PHE A 54 34.68 -2.09 -4.01
N PHE A 55 35.03 -3.06 -3.16
CA PHE A 55 36.28 -3.80 -3.21
C PHE A 55 36.00 -5.23 -3.69
N PHE A 56 36.38 -5.50 -4.92
CA PHE A 56 36.06 -6.74 -5.61
C PHE A 56 37.30 -7.56 -5.92
N ASP A 57 37.11 -8.85 -5.78
CA ASP A 57 37.98 -9.89 -6.30
C ASP A 57 37.18 -10.64 -7.37
N GLY A 58 37.70 -10.72 -8.59
CA GLY A 58 37.06 -11.37 -9.73
C GLY A 58 36.61 -12.80 -9.41
N GLU A 59 37.33 -13.52 -8.53
CA GLU A 59 36.94 -14.85 -8.07
C GLU A 59 35.77 -14.79 -7.06
N LYS A 60 35.75 -13.80 -6.16
CA LYS A 60 34.63 -13.62 -5.23
C LYS A 60 33.36 -13.13 -5.91
N ILE A 61 33.46 -12.33 -6.98
CA ILE A 61 32.30 -11.94 -7.79
C ILE A 61 31.63 -13.18 -8.39
N ALA A 62 32.42 -14.14 -8.88
CA ALA A 62 31.90 -15.40 -9.40
C ALA A 62 31.23 -16.24 -8.28
N GLY A 63 31.82 -16.29 -7.09
CA GLY A 63 31.21 -16.94 -5.93
C GLY A 63 29.89 -16.30 -5.48
N LEU A 64 29.82 -14.96 -5.45
CA LEU A 64 28.59 -14.20 -5.15
C LEU A 64 27.50 -14.39 -6.23
N ALA A 65 27.91 -14.73 -7.45
CA ALA A 65 27.00 -15.12 -8.51
C ALA A 65 26.49 -16.56 -8.37
N GLU A 66 27.15 -17.45 -7.63
CA GLU A 66 26.75 -18.86 -7.52
C GLU A 66 26.07 -19.18 -6.19
N GLU A 67 26.48 -18.56 -5.09
CA GLU A 67 25.93 -18.76 -3.74
C GLU A 67 25.27 -17.49 -3.19
N ASP A 68 23.99 -17.59 -2.87
CA ASP A 68 23.21 -16.65 -2.05
C ASP A 68 23.20 -15.17 -2.50
N ARG A 69 22.93 -14.94 -3.79
CA ARG A 69 22.70 -13.61 -4.41
C ARG A 69 21.76 -12.74 -3.58
N THR A 70 20.67 -13.33 -3.09
CA THR A 70 19.61 -12.68 -2.32
C THR A 70 20.09 -12.04 -1.03
N GLY A 71 20.88 -12.75 -0.23
CA GLY A 71 21.36 -12.23 1.06
C GLY A 71 22.32 -11.06 0.91
N TRP A 72 23.26 -11.15 -0.05
CA TRP A 72 24.21 -10.08 -0.33
C TRP A 72 23.52 -8.84 -0.92
N ILE A 73 22.61 -9.02 -1.88
CA ILE A 73 21.82 -7.93 -2.48
C ILE A 73 20.95 -7.26 -1.42
N ARG A 74 20.29 -8.05 -0.56
CA ARG A 74 19.44 -7.53 0.53
C ARG A 74 20.24 -6.73 1.54
N SER A 75 21.38 -7.24 2.00
CA SER A 75 22.26 -6.51 2.90
C SER A 75 22.75 -5.21 2.25
N GLY A 76 23.08 -5.25 0.95
CA GLY A 76 23.39 -4.07 0.16
C GLY A 76 22.24 -3.07 0.14
N LEU A 77 21.04 -3.50 -0.23
CA LEU A 77 19.84 -2.69 -0.25
C LEU A 77 19.57 -2.02 1.10
N GLU A 78 19.60 -2.76 2.20
CA GLU A 78 19.32 -2.21 3.53
C GLU A 78 20.39 -1.17 3.94
N ASN A 79 21.66 -1.44 3.68
CA ASN A 79 22.79 -0.59 4.06
C ASN A 79 23.01 0.62 3.12
N LEU A 80 22.80 0.45 1.81
CA LEU A 80 23.07 1.45 0.77
C LEU A 80 21.96 2.49 0.65
N LEU A 81 20.72 2.13 1.00
CA LEU A 81 19.57 3.02 0.82
C LEU A 81 19.37 4.02 1.97
N GLY A 82 20.30 4.10 2.92
CA GLY A 82 20.21 5.00 4.07
C GLY A 82 19.14 4.58 5.10
N VAL A 83 18.49 3.43 4.87
CA VAL A 83 17.46 2.88 5.76
C VAL A 83 18.03 2.57 7.14
N VAL A 84 19.29 2.14 7.23
CA VAL A 84 19.96 1.90 8.53
C VAL A 84 20.06 3.18 9.37
N LEU A 85 20.36 4.33 8.77
CA LEU A 85 20.44 5.60 9.51
C LEU A 85 19.07 6.02 10.03
N VAL A 86 18.03 5.87 9.20
CA VAL A 86 16.65 6.20 9.59
C VAL A 86 16.14 5.22 10.66
N LYS A 87 16.46 3.94 10.56
CA LYS A 87 16.18 2.94 11.62
C LYS A 87 16.92 3.27 12.92
N GLY A 88 18.19 3.67 12.84
CA GLY A 88 18.98 4.08 14.00
C GLY A 88 18.42 5.33 14.67
N LEU A 89 17.99 6.33 13.88
CA LEU A 89 17.29 7.50 14.40
C LEU A 89 15.98 7.11 15.10
N ARG A 90 15.20 6.19 14.52
CA ARG A 90 13.98 5.66 15.15
C ARG A 90 14.27 5.11 16.53
N GLU A 91 15.27 4.21 16.63
CA GLU A 91 15.65 3.58 17.90
C GLU A 91 16.15 4.60 18.94
N GLN A 92 16.94 5.59 18.52
CA GLN A 92 17.38 6.67 19.40
C GLN A 92 16.21 7.53 19.90
N LEU A 93 15.25 7.84 19.04
CA LEU A 93 14.04 8.59 19.41
C LEU A 93 13.15 7.78 20.36
N THR A 94 12.99 6.47 20.13
CA THR A 94 12.27 5.58 21.06
C THR A 94 12.92 5.58 22.45
N ASN A 95 14.25 5.43 22.51
CA ASN A 95 14.98 5.50 23.78
C ASN A 95 14.85 6.88 24.47
N TYR A 96 14.80 7.95 23.68
CA TYR A 96 14.59 9.31 24.18
C TYR A 96 13.19 9.48 24.78
N ILE A 97 12.15 8.95 24.12
CA ILE A 97 10.76 8.93 24.60
C ILE A 97 10.68 8.17 25.92
N ASP A 98 11.23 6.96 26.00
CA ASP A 98 11.23 6.13 27.21
C ASP A 98 11.90 6.82 28.40
N LYS A 99 12.99 7.55 28.15
CA LYS A 99 13.68 8.32 29.17
C LYS A 99 12.82 9.47 29.70
N LYS A 100 12.12 10.17 28.81
CA LYS A 100 11.28 11.31 29.16
C LYS A 100 9.97 10.92 29.85
N LEU A 101 9.38 9.79 29.49
CA LEU A 101 8.16 9.28 30.13
C LEU A 101 8.40 8.80 31.57
N ARG A 102 9.59 8.27 31.88
CA ARG A 102 9.95 7.84 33.25
C ARG A 102 10.07 8.99 34.26
N GLU A 103 10.24 10.23 33.79
CA GLU A 103 10.52 11.39 34.64
C GLU A 103 9.24 12.06 35.24
N VAL A 104 8.01 11.73 34.78
CA VAL A 104 6.83 12.63 34.96
C VAL A 104 5.56 12.02 35.64
N GLY A 105 5.60 10.80 36.19
CA GLY A 105 4.39 10.01 36.59
C GLY A 105 3.17 10.71 37.25
N GLY A 106 1.94 10.33 36.84
CA GLY A 106 0.64 10.75 37.45
C GLY A 106 -0.58 9.82 37.18
N VAL A 107 -1.72 10.06 37.86
CA VAL A 107 -2.95 9.21 37.81
C VAL A 107 -3.83 9.46 36.57
N ASP A 108 -3.87 10.68 36.04
CA ASP A 108 -4.57 10.99 34.77
C ASP A 108 -3.83 10.42 33.53
N GLU A 109 -2.58 10.01 33.71
CA GLU A 109 -1.72 9.37 32.71
C GLU A 109 -2.10 7.91 32.47
N GLN A 110 -2.48 7.16 33.50
CA GLN A 110 -2.91 5.77 33.35
C GLN A 110 -4.12 5.65 32.42
N ARG A 111 -5.03 6.63 32.47
CA ARG A 111 -6.23 6.65 31.64
C ARG A 111 -5.93 6.99 30.17
N ILE A 112 -5.00 7.90 29.92
CA ILE A 112 -4.55 8.24 28.56
C ILE A 112 -3.69 7.12 27.97
N GLU A 113 -2.83 6.51 28.78
CA GLU A 113 -2.01 5.37 28.38
C GLU A 113 -2.87 4.13 28.10
N GLU A 114 -3.91 3.88 28.90
CA GLU A 114 -4.92 2.87 28.61
C GLU A 114 -5.68 3.15 27.32
N LEU A 115 -6.03 4.41 27.04
CA LEU A 115 -6.69 4.81 25.79
C LEU A 115 -5.75 4.67 24.59
N LYS A 116 -4.48 5.03 24.74
CA LYS A 116 -3.44 4.91 23.72
C LYS A 116 -3.15 3.45 23.40
N ARG A 117 -2.92 2.63 24.43
CA ARG A 117 -2.71 1.20 24.28
C ARG A 117 -3.91 0.51 23.63
N LYS A 118 -5.14 0.92 23.95
CA LYS A 118 -6.35 0.44 23.27
C LYS A 118 -6.36 0.85 21.79
N LEU A 119 -6.03 2.11 21.48
CA LEU A 119 -5.93 2.59 20.11
C LEU A 119 -4.84 1.86 19.30
N GLU A 120 -3.70 1.56 19.91
CA GLU A 120 -2.63 0.77 19.30
C GLU A 120 -3.10 -0.66 19.02
N THR A 121 -3.71 -1.33 20.00
CA THR A 121 -4.26 -2.68 19.78
C THR A 121 -5.35 -2.69 18.72
N ASP A 122 -6.21 -1.66 18.68
CA ASP A 122 -7.28 -1.56 17.70
C ASP A 122 -6.73 -1.28 16.29
N ARG A 123 -5.65 -0.48 16.16
CA ARG A 123 -4.92 -0.28 14.91
C ARG A 123 -4.19 -1.53 14.44
N GLU A 124 -3.53 -2.26 15.33
CA GLU A 124 -2.89 -3.54 15.01
C GLU A 124 -3.93 -4.55 14.50
N ASN A 125 -5.10 -4.60 15.13
CA ASN A 125 -6.22 -5.43 14.68
C ASN A 125 -6.75 -4.98 13.30
N GLU A 126 -6.84 -3.68 13.03
CA GLU A 126 -7.24 -3.14 11.72
C GLU A 126 -6.24 -3.54 10.63
N VAL A 127 -4.94 -3.40 10.90
CA VAL A 127 -3.87 -3.84 9.98
C VAL A 127 -3.98 -5.35 9.72
N ALA A 128 -4.15 -6.17 10.76
CA ALA A 128 -4.32 -7.62 10.60
C ALA A 128 -5.56 -7.98 9.75
N ILE A 129 -6.69 -7.30 9.97
CA ILE A 129 -7.90 -7.48 9.15
C ILE A 129 -7.63 -7.05 7.70
N SER A 130 -6.91 -5.96 7.48
CA SER A 130 -6.54 -5.47 6.14
C SER A 130 -5.64 -6.47 5.39
N GLU A 131 -4.69 -7.11 6.08
CA GLU A 131 -3.82 -8.14 5.52
C GLU A 131 -4.62 -9.39 5.15
N MET A 132 -5.56 -9.82 6.00
CA MET A 132 -6.47 -10.93 5.72
C MET A 132 -7.35 -10.64 4.49
N ILE A 133 -7.84 -9.41 4.33
CA ILE A 133 -8.59 -8.97 3.13
C ILE A 133 -7.70 -9.07 1.89
N ALA A 134 -6.43 -8.66 1.96
CA ALA A 134 -5.51 -8.75 0.84
C ALA A 134 -5.23 -10.21 0.42
N VAL A 135 -5.05 -11.11 1.40
CA VAL A 135 -4.89 -12.55 1.17
C VAL A 135 -6.13 -13.14 0.50
N LEU A 136 -7.33 -12.85 1.02
CA LEU A 136 -8.59 -13.33 0.44
C LEU A 136 -8.79 -12.83 -1.00
N ARG A 137 -8.47 -11.56 -1.29
CA ARG A 137 -8.53 -11.02 -2.66
C ARG A 137 -7.56 -11.74 -3.61
N ARG A 138 -6.36 -12.06 -3.14
CA ARG A 138 -5.39 -12.84 -3.91
C ARG A 138 -5.90 -14.25 -4.20
N GLN A 139 -6.41 -14.95 -3.19
CA GLN A 139 -6.99 -16.30 -3.33
C GLN A 139 -8.19 -16.31 -4.30
N ILE A 140 -9.04 -15.27 -4.25
CA ILE A 140 -10.15 -15.10 -5.19
C ILE A 140 -9.62 -14.92 -6.63
N ASN A 141 -8.57 -14.14 -6.85
CA ASN A 141 -7.99 -13.97 -8.18
C ASN A 141 -7.34 -15.26 -8.68
N GLU A 142 -6.56 -15.95 -7.86
CA GLU A 142 -5.94 -17.25 -8.20
C GLU A 142 -7.02 -18.29 -8.57
N THR A 143 -8.08 -18.39 -7.78
CA THR A 143 -9.19 -19.32 -8.04
C THR A 143 -10.01 -18.91 -9.29
N LYS A 144 -10.12 -17.62 -9.59
CA LYS A 144 -10.73 -17.13 -10.84
C LYS A 144 -9.89 -17.51 -12.06
N GLU A 145 -8.58 -17.35 -12.00
CA GLU A 145 -7.68 -17.76 -13.08
C GLU A 145 -7.70 -19.27 -13.29
N GLU A 146 -7.77 -20.06 -12.21
CA GLU A 146 -7.96 -21.52 -12.29
C GLU A 146 -9.29 -21.87 -12.97
N ARG A 147 -10.38 -21.22 -12.57
CA ARG A 147 -11.70 -21.38 -13.22
C ARG A 147 -11.61 -21.04 -14.71
N ASP A 148 -10.98 -19.94 -15.09
CA ASP A 148 -10.88 -19.49 -16.48
C ASP A 148 -10.08 -20.49 -17.32
N LYS A 149 -8.97 -21.01 -16.78
CA LYS A 149 -8.19 -22.09 -17.42
C LYS A 149 -9.02 -23.37 -17.60
N LEU A 150 -9.81 -23.76 -16.59
CA LEU A 150 -10.69 -24.93 -16.69
C LEU A 150 -11.83 -24.70 -17.71
N GLN A 151 -12.37 -23.49 -17.80
CA GLN A 151 -13.34 -23.10 -18.83
C GLN A 151 -12.72 -23.16 -20.24
N ASP A 152 -11.51 -22.66 -20.42
CA ASP A 152 -10.78 -22.72 -21.70
C ASP A 152 -10.46 -24.16 -22.11
N GLN A 153 -10.09 -25.02 -21.16
CA GLN A 153 -9.87 -26.45 -21.41
C GLN A 153 -11.17 -27.17 -21.80
N LEU A 154 -12.29 -26.84 -21.15
CA LEU A 154 -13.61 -27.35 -21.51
C LEU A 154 -14.01 -26.89 -22.93
N ALA A 155 -13.73 -25.63 -23.28
CA ALA A 155 -13.99 -25.08 -24.61
C ALA A 155 -13.10 -25.73 -25.70
N GLY A 156 -11.84 -26.03 -25.37
CA GLY A 156 -10.91 -26.71 -26.29
C GLY A 156 -11.29 -28.16 -26.62
N LEU A 157 -11.83 -28.90 -25.64
CA LEU A 157 -12.32 -30.27 -25.86
C LEU A 157 -13.62 -30.33 -26.70
N ALA A 158 -14.33 -29.20 -26.82
CA ALA A 158 -15.57 -29.08 -27.56
C ALA A 158 -15.40 -28.82 -29.08
N GLN A 159 -14.19 -28.91 -29.65
CA GLN A 159 -13.91 -28.64 -31.08
C GLN A 159 -14.06 -29.84 -32.05
N GLY A 160 -14.72 -30.95 -31.67
CA GLY A 160 -15.13 -32.01 -32.61
C GLY A 160 -16.44 -31.67 -33.34
N SER A 161 -16.69 -32.18 -34.55
CA SER A 161 -17.85 -31.74 -35.38
C SER A 161 -19.24 -31.96 -34.75
N ASP A 162 -19.40 -32.93 -33.86
CA ASP A 162 -20.63 -33.14 -33.08
C ASP A 162 -20.69 -32.28 -31.80
N ALA A 163 -19.56 -31.73 -31.38
CA ALA A 163 -19.42 -30.95 -30.17
C ALA A 163 -19.73 -29.45 -30.35
N ARG A 164 -19.82 -28.93 -31.59
CA ARG A 164 -20.35 -27.56 -31.84
C ARG A 164 -21.81 -27.45 -31.44
N THR A 165 -22.63 -28.44 -31.79
CA THR A 165 -24.05 -28.49 -31.39
C THR A 165 -24.19 -28.66 -29.88
N VAL A 166 -23.33 -29.47 -29.26
CA VAL A 166 -23.29 -29.65 -27.79
C VAL A 166 -22.81 -28.39 -27.07
N ALA A 167 -21.78 -27.70 -27.58
CA ALA A 167 -21.25 -26.47 -27.01
C ALA A 167 -22.24 -25.31 -27.13
N GLU A 168 -22.90 -25.15 -28.28
CA GLU A 168 -23.96 -24.16 -28.47
C GLU A 168 -25.15 -24.43 -27.54
N VAL A 169 -25.56 -25.70 -27.38
CA VAL A 169 -26.63 -26.08 -26.44
C VAL A 169 -26.19 -25.90 -24.98
N ALA A 170 -24.92 -26.15 -24.65
CA ALA A 170 -24.35 -25.94 -23.32
C ALA A 170 -24.23 -24.44 -22.98
N GLU A 171 -23.79 -23.61 -23.92
CA GLU A 171 -23.72 -22.15 -23.77
C GLU A 171 -25.13 -21.56 -23.62
N ASN A 172 -26.08 -22.01 -24.43
CA ASN A 172 -27.48 -21.59 -24.30
C ASN A 172 -28.10 -22.06 -22.98
N ARG A 173 -27.73 -23.24 -22.47
CA ARG A 173 -28.13 -23.70 -21.13
C ARG A 173 -27.55 -22.80 -20.04
N GLU A 174 -26.29 -22.41 -20.15
CA GLU A 174 -25.64 -21.54 -19.18
C GLU A 174 -26.30 -20.15 -19.16
N ARG A 175 -26.57 -19.59 -20.35
CA ARG A 175 -27.35 -18.35 -20.48
C ARG A 175 -28.77 -18.49 -19.91
N ALA A 176 -29.44 -19.62 -20.12
CA ALA A 176 -30.75 -19.89 -19.53
C ALA A 176 -30.68 -20.03 -18.00
N SER A 177 -29.64 -20.67 -17.47
CA SER A 177 -29.36 -20.79 -16.03
C SER A 177 -29.17 -19.41 -15.38
N GLN A 178 -28.36 -18.55 -16.01
CA GLN A 178 -28.17 -17.16 -15.56
C GLN A 178 -29.47 -16.36 -15.60
N LYS A 179 -30.32 -16.55 -16.61
CA LYS A 179 -31.67 -15.94 -16.66
C LYS A 179 -32.55 -16.44 -15.52
N VAL A 180 -32.56 -17.74 -15.21
CA VAL A 180 -33.31 -18.30 -14.07
C VAL A 180 -32.86 -17.66 -12.77
N GLU A 181 -31.55 -17.53 -12.55
CA GLU A 181 -31.00 -16.89 -11.36
C GLU A 181 -31.37 -15.41 -11.28
N GLN A 182 -31.32 -14.67 -12.39
CA GLN A 182 -31.76 -13.27 -12.45
C GLN A 182 -33.25 -13.11 -12.15
N CYS A 183 -34.10 -13.96 -12.75
CA CYS A 183 -35.53 -13.97 -12.48
C CYS A 183 -35.83 -14.33 -11.01
N TRP A 184 -35.10 -15.30 -10.45
CA TRP A 184 -35.23 -15.69 -9.05
C TRP A 184 -34.76 -14.60 -8.08
N LYS A 185 -33.65 -13.93 -8.39
CA LYS A 185 -33.17 -12.77 -7.63
C LYS A 185 -34.19 -11.64 -7.65
N ARG A 186 -34.79 -11.37 -8.82
CA ARG A 186 -35.87 -10.40 -8.95
C ARG A 186 -37.08 -10.76 -8.10
N LEU A 187 -37.52 -12.02 -8.14
CA LEU A 187 -38.60 -12.51 -7.27
C LEU A 187 -38.23 -12.36 -5.79
N ARG A 188 -37.00 -12.69 -5.40
CA ARG A 188 -36.50 -12.54 -4.03
C ARG A 188 -36.53 -11.09 -3.54
N GLU A 189 -36.16 -10.13 -4.39
CA GLU A 189 -36.28 -8.69 -4.08
C GLU A 189 -37.74 -8.29 -3.81
N LEU A 190 -38.67 -8.79 -4.65
CA LEU A 190 -40.10 -8.58 -4.45
C LEU A 190 -40.57 -9.20 -3.12
N TYR A 191 -40.13 -10.42 -2.81
CA TYR A 191 -40.45 -11.13 -1.56
C TYR A 191 -39.84 -10.48 -0.31
N ALA A 192 -38.65 -9.90 -0.40
CA ALA A 192 -37.94 -9.38 0.76
C ALA A 192 -38.41 -7.98 1.18
N VAL A 193 -38.83 -7.16 0.20
CA VAL A 193 -39.12 -5.74 0.45
C VAL A 193 -40.59 -5.43 0.25
N GLN A 194 -41.09 -5.64 -0.97
CA GLN A 194 -42.37 -5.05 -1.37
C GLN A 194 -43.58 -5.91 -0.95
N LEU A 195 -43.49 -7.23 -1.07
CA LEU A 195 -44.60 -8.15 -0.75
C LEU A 195 -44.94 -8.15 0.75
N PRO A 196 -43.98 -8.23 1.70
CA PRO A 196 -44.29 -8.20 3.13
C PRO A 196 -45.00 -6.91 3.53
N LEU A 197 -44.62 -5.78 2.92
CA LEU A 197 -45.24 -4.49 3.16
C LEU A 197 -46.64 -4.41 2.58
N GLN A 198 -46.93 -5.08 1.45
CA GLN A 198 -48.28 -5.18 0.90
C GLN A 198 -49.21 -6.13 1.68
N LEU A 199 -48.65 -7.11 2.40
CA LEU A 199 -49.42 -8.02 3.25
C LEU A 199 -49.97 -7.33 4.50
N ILE A 200 -49.42 -6.18 4.88
CA ILE A 200 -49.97 -5.34 5.95
C ILE A 200 -51.33 -4.78 5.50
N ARG A 201 -52.33 -4.85 6.38
CA ARG A 201 -53.69 -4.40 6.09
C ARG A 201 -53.69 -2.94 5.63
N GLN A 202 -54.33 -2.65 4.49
CA GLN A 202 -54.45 -1.29 3.95
C GLN A 202 -55.00 -0.29 4.98
N THR A 203 -55.95 -0.74 5.81
CA THR A 203 -56.52 0.06 6.89
C THR A 203 -55.48 0.61 7.86
N LEU A 204 -54.42 -0.15 8.17
CA LEU A 204 -53.36 0.27 9.09
C LEU A 204 -52.49 1.37 8.47
N TYR A 205 -52.18 1.25 7.18
CA TYR A 205 -51.44 2.30 6.47
C TYR A 205 -52.27 3.57 6.34
N ASP A 206 -53.55 3.45 6.00
CA ASP A 206 -54.43 4.61 5.88
C ASP A 206 -54.60 5.32 7.22
N THR A 207 -54.68 4.58 8.33
CA THR A 207 -54.67 5.18 9.67
C THR A 207 -53.34 5.83 9.99
N LEU A 208 -52.21 5.18 9.68
CA LEU A 208 -50.89 5.72 9.95
C LEU A 208 -50.64 7.01 9.16
N GLU A 209 -50.98 7.03 7.87
CA GLU A 209 -50.84 8.21 7.01
C GLU A 209 -51.70 9.38 7.50
N LYS A 210 -52.95 9.10 7.89
CA LYS A 210 -53.83 10.12 8.50
C LYS A 210 -53.27 10.64 9.83
N THR A 211 -52.73 9.77 10.68
CA THR A 211 -52.11 10.16 11.95
C THR A 211 -50.85 10.99 11.72
N LEU A 212 -49.98 10.60 10.79
CA LEU A 212 -48.78 11.35 10.47
C LEU A 212 -49.09 12.72 9.85
N ALA A 213 -50.14 12.81 9.03
CA ALA A 213 -50.62 14.05 8.47
C ALA A 213 -51.17 14.99 9.56
N SER A 214 -52.01 14.48 10.46
CA SER A 214 -52.58 15.29 11.55
C SER A 214 -51.54 15.72 12.59
N GLU A 215 -50.55 14.88 12.90
CA GLU A 215 -49.40 15.22 13.74
C GLU A 215 -48.50 16.26 13.08
N LYS A 216 -48.32 16.18 11.77
CA LYS A 216 -47.56 17.18 11.00
C LYS A 216 -48.26 18.54 11.06
N THR A 217 -49.57 18.58 10.82
CA THR A 217 -50.38 19.82 10.91
C THR A 217 -50.31 20.42 12.32
N LEU A 218 -50.31 19.59 13.36
CA LEU A 218 -50.11 20.05 14.74
C LEU A 218 -48.73 20.68 14.93
N THR A 219 -47.67 20.00 14.46
CA THR A 219 -46.29 20.49 14.57
C THR A 219 -46.10 21.82 13.82
N GLU A 220 -46.67 21.95 12.62
CA GLU A 220 -46.62 23.19 11.82
C GLU A 220 -47.38 24.34 12.50
N TRP A 221 -48.53 24.04 13.12
CA TRP A 221 -49.29 25.03 13.91
C TRP A 221 -48.52 25.48 15.16
N GLU A 222 -47.89 24.56 15.90
CA GLU A 222 -47.06 24.87 17.07
C GLU A 222 -45.84 25.71 16.69
N GLN A 223 -45.16 25.36 15.59
CA GLN A 223 -44.04 26.13 15.06
C GLN A 223 -44.47 27.53 14.61
N SER A 224 -45.62 27.65 13.93
CA SER A 224 -46.19 28.94 13.54
C SER A 224 -46.47 29.81 14.76
N LYS A 225 -47.12 29.26 15.80
CA LYS A 225 -47.35 29.94 17.08
C LYS A 225 -46.04 30.40 17.73
N ALA A 226 -45.05 29.51 17.84
CA ALA A 226 -43.76 29.83 18.43
C ALA A 226 -42.99 30.90 17.63
N SER A 227 -43.05 30.86 16.30
CA SER A 227 -42.37 31.82 15.42
C SER A 227 -42.97 33.23 15.47
N MET A 228 -44.24 33.37 15.82
CA MET A 228 -44.92 34.66 15.95
C MET A 228 -44.79 35.28 17.34
N GLN A 229 -44.40 34.51 18.37
CA GLN A 229 -44.19 35.02 19.73
C GLN A 229 -43.20 36.20 19.81
N PRO A 230 -42.04 36.19 19.12
CA PRO A 230 -41.13 37.35 19.11
C PRO A 230 -41.71 38.56 18.35
N ASN A 231 -42.60 38.32 17.38
CA ASN A 231 -43.28 39.39 16.65
C ASN A 231 -44.39 40.02 17.51
N TRP A 232 -45.05 39.22 18.35
CA TRP A 232 -45.96 39.71 19.38
C TRP A 232 -45.25 40.63 20.36
N GLU A 233 -44.10 40.21 20.92
CA GLU A 233 -43.34 41.03 21.86
C GLU A 233 -42.97 42.39 21.24
N LYS A 234 -42.47 42.39 20.00
CA LYS A 234 -42.18 43.63 19.26
C LYS A 234 -43.43 44.48 19.03
N PHE A 235 -44.55 43.87 18.63
CA PHE A 235 -45.81 44.58 18.40
C PHE A 235 -46.35 45.18 19.71
N HIS A 236 -46.38 44.37 20.77
CA HIS A 236 -46.80 44.74 22.11
C HIS A 236 -45.99 45.93 22.62
N ASP A 237 -44.65 45.84 22.56
CA ASP A 237 -43.78 46.92 23.02
C ASP A 237 -43.94 48.19 22.18
N THR A 238 -44.06 48.06 20.86
CA THR A 238 -44.27 49.24 19.98
C THR A 238 -45.63 49.89 20.24
N PHE A 239 -46.67 49.09 20.46
CA PHE A 239 -48.04 49.55 20.70
C PHE A 239 -48.14 50.30 22.03
N PHE A 240 -47.62 49.73 23.13
CA PHE A 240 -47.67 50.36 24.45
C PHE A 240 -46.67 51.51 24.61
N ASN A 241 -45.55 51.53 23.88
CA ASN A 241 -44.63 52.67 23.89
C ASN A 241 -45.09 53.84 23.02
N SER A 242 -46.17 53.69 22.24
CA SER A 242 -46.75 54.80 21.45
C SER A 242 -47.21 55.94 22.36
N PRO A 243 -46.83 57.21 22.08
CA PRO A 243 -47.22 58.37 22.87
C PRO A 243 -48.75 58.53 23.01
N TRP A 244 -49.50 58.09 22.00
CA TRP A 244 -50.96 58.15 21.96
C TRP A 244 -51.62 57.16 22.93
N ILE A 245 -51.07 55.94 23.04
CA ILE A 245 -51.58 54.88 23.91
C ILE A 245 -51.16 55.12 25.37
N ASN A 246 -49.91 55.56 25.59
CA ASN A 246 -49.46 56.04 26.90
C ASN A 246 -50.29 57.23 27.40
N GLY A 247 -50.76 58.07 26.47
CA GLY A 247 -51.81 59.04 26.74
C GLY A 247 -53.09 58.35 27.20
N MET A 248 -53.73 57.53 26.38
CA MET A 248 -55.02 56.93 26.75
C MET A 248 -55.05 56.05 28.04
N CYS A 249 -53.90 55.59 28.55
CA CYS A 249 -53.79 54.75 29.76
C CYS A 249 -53.84 55.52 31.11
N HIS A 250 -54.33 56.76 31.17
CA HIS A 250 -54.45 57.54 32.41
C HIS A 250 -55.48 57.00 33.43
N LEU A 251 -56.40 56.14 32.98
CA LEU A 251 -57.46 55.57 33.81
C LEU A 251 -56.93 54.33 34.57
N PRO A 252 -57.20 54.19 35.89
CA PRO A 252 -56.81 53.01 36.65
C PRO A 252 -57.40 51.74 36.03
N GLY A 253 -56.54 50.78 35.65
CA GLY A 253 -56.94 49.50 35.05
C GLY A 253 -57.25 49.51 33.55
N ALA A 254 -57.14 50.67 32.87
CA ALA A 254 -57.35 50.74 31.42
C ALA A 254 -56.22 50.06 30.63
N ARG A 255 -54.98 50.15 31.13
CA ARG A 255 -53.83 49.43 30.55
C ARG A 255 -54.03 47.92 30.63
N ASP A 256 -54.39 47.40 31.80
CA ASP A 256 -54.62 45.97 32.02
C ASP A 256 -55.80 45.45 31.17
N SER A 257 -56.84 46.27 31.01
CA SER A 257 -57.99 45.94 30.15
C SER A 257 -57.60 45.90 28.67
N LEU A 258 -56.80 46.86 28.20
CA LEU A 258 -56.28 46.89 26.83
C LEU A 258 -55.34 45.73 26.55
N GLU A 259 -54.40 45.46 27.47
CA GLU A 259 -53.46 44.34 27.40
C GLU A 259 -54.21 43.02 27.32
N LYS A 260 -55.24 42.84 28.15
CA LYS A 260 -56.11 41.67 28.10
C LYS A 260 -56.82 41.54 26.74
N THR A 261 -57.43 42.61 26.23
CA THR A 261 -58.12 42.56 24.93
C THR A 261 -57.17 42.30 23.75
N LEU A 262 -55.94 42.82 23.81
CA LEU A 262 -54.94 42.60 22.78
C LEU A 262 -54.40 41.17 22.85
N SER A 263 -54.17 40.64 24.06
CA SER A 263 -53.81 39.23 24.28
C SER A 263 -54.92 38.31 23.79
N ASP A 264 -56.19 38.59 24.11
CA ASP A 264 -57.35 37.82 23.65
C ASP A 264 -57.47 37.85 22.11
N ALA A 265 -57.26 39.02 21.50
CA ALA A 265 -57.26 39.16 20.04
C ALA A 265 -56.09 38.42 19.38
N TRP A 266 -54.90 38.44 19.99
CA TRP A 266 -53.73 37.69 19.51
C TRP A 266 -53.94 36.18 19.63
N GLU A 267 -54.47 35.72 20.77
CA GLU A 267 -54.81 34.31 20.99
C GLU A 267 -55.89 33.82 20.01
N SER A 268 -56.85 34.68 19.63
CA SER A 268 -57.87 34.33 18.63
C SER A 268 -57.32 34.02 17.23
N LEU A 269 -56.10 34.47 16.91
CA LEU A 269 -55.44 34.11 15.64
C LEU A 269 -54.97 32.65 15.63
N HIS A 270 -54.75 32.06 16.80
CA HIS A 270 -54.23 30.71 16.95
C HIS A 270 -55.29 29.73 17.48
N TYR A 271 -56.33 30.23 18.14
CA TYR A 271 -57.42 29.43 18.70
C TYR A 271 -58.76 29.72 18.02
N PRO A 272 -59.56 28.68 17.69
CA PRO A 272 -59.32 27.27 17.97
C PRO A 272 -58.31 26.62 17.02
N ARG A 273 -57.63 25.58 17.51
CA ARG A 273 -56.74 24.74 16.71
C ARG A 273 -57.44 24.24 15.43
N PRO A 274 -56.71 24.10 14.30
CA PRO A 274 -57.27 23.51 13.09
C PRO A 274 -57.94 22.16 13.36
N THR A 275 -59.05 21.88 12.67
CA THR A 275 -59.85 20.65 12.88
C THR A 275 -59.09 19.37 12.51
N GLU A 276 -58.01 19.48 11.75
CA GLU A 276 -57.19 18.35 11.27
C GLU A 276 -55.97 18.07 12.16
N CYS A 277 -55.79 18.79 13.27
CA CYS A 277 -54.68 18.54 14.19
C CYS A 277 -54.86 17.25 14.98
N ALA A 278 -53.76 16.53 15.21
CA ALA A 278 -53.75 15.40 16.12
C ALA A 278 -54.08 15.84 17.56
N ASN A 279 -54.78 14.98 18.30
CA ASN A 279 -55.01 15.18 19.74
C ASN A 279 -53.82 14.75 20.57
N ASP A 280 -53.18 13.64 20.18
CA ASP A 280 -52.03 13.04 20.85
C ASP A 280 -50.94 12.81 19.80
N VAL A 281 -49.68 13.04 20.18
CA VAL A 281 -48.52 12.79 19.32
C VAL A 281 -47.94 11.43 19.69
N TRP A 282 -48.05 10.47 18.77
CA TRP A 282 -47.55 9.10 18.97
C TRP A 282 -46.15 8.93 18.36
N HIS A 283 -45.80 9.73 17.34
CA HIS A 283 -44.57 9.57 16.57
C HIS A 283 -43.57 10.72 16.72
N ASP A 284 -43.40 11.23 17.94
CA ASP A 284 -42.46 12.31 18.26
C ASP A 284 -40.99 11.94 17.96
N TYR A 285 -40.66 10.64 18.04
CA TYR A 285 -39.33 10.13 17.70
C TYR A 285 -38.97 10.26 16.21
N MET A 286 -39.94 10.49 15.31
CA MET A 286 -39.70 10.60 13.86
C MET A 286 -39.57 12.03 13.41
N GLN A 287 -38.46 12.33 12.72
CA GLN A 287 -38.22 13.61 12.07
C GLN A 287 -39.17 13.81 10.87
N ALA A 288 -39.45 15.06 10.50
CA ALA A 288 -40.34 15.40 9.37
C ALA A 288 -39.92 14.73 8.05
N ASN A 289 -38.62 14.52 7.86
CA ASN A 289 -38.04 13.89 6.67
C ASN A 289 -38.32 12.38 6.64
N GLU A 290 -38.30 11.74 7.81
CA GLU A 290 -38.53 10.30 7.98
C GLU A 290 -40.01 9.98 7.79
N ARG A 291 -40.89 10.83 8.31
CA ARG A 291 -42.35 10.73 8.08
C ARG A 291 -42.68 10.78 6.58
N ARG A 292 -42.04 11.69 5.83
CA ARG A 292 -42.20 11.77 4.36
C ARG A 292 -41.67 10.53 3.65
N LYS A 293 -40.47 10.05 4.04
CA LYS A 293 -39.88 8.83 3.47
C LYS A 293 -40.79 7.62 3.67
N LEU A 294 -41.47 7.52 4.81
CA LEU A 294 -42.39 6.42 5.09
C LEU A 294 -43.62 6.45 4.16
N VAL A 295 -44.20 7.63 3.95
CA VAL A 295 -45.30 7.80 2.98
C VAL A 295 -44.83 7.52 1.55
N ASP A 296 -43.65 7.99 1.15
CA ASP A 296 -43.06 7.70 -0.16
C ASP A 296 -42.75 6.21 -0.34
N MET A 297 -42.32 5.52 0.72
CA MET A 297 -42.05 4.09 0.72
C MET A 297 -43.32 3.30 0.40
N ARG A 298 -44.49 3.73 0.90
CA ARG A 298 -45.78 3.11 0.55
C ARG A 298 -46.03 3.15 -0.96
N VAL A 299 -45.87 4.31 -1.59
CA VAL A 299 -46.10 4.48 -3.04
C VAL A 299 -45.11 3.62 -3.84
N LYS A 300 -43.84 3.61 -3.44
CA LYS A 300 -42.77 2.85 -4.12
C LYS A 300 -42.84 1.33 -3.90
N SER A 301 -43.51 0.89 -2.84
CA SER A 301 -43.64 -0.54 -2.49
C SER A 301 -44.90 -1.18 -3.06
N GLN A 302 -45.70 -0.44 -3.84
CA GLN A 302 -46.82 -1.01 -4.57
C GLN A 302 -46.31 -1.86 -5.75
N ILE A 303 -46.37 -3.17 -5.59
CA ILE A 303 -46.30 -4.14 -6.69
C ILE A 303 -47.68 -4.22 -7.35
N SER A 304 -47.73 -4.07 -8.67
CA SER A 304 -48.91 -4.43 -9.44
C SER A 304 -49.03 -5.95 -9.48
N THR A 305 -50.25 -6.47 -9.33
CA THR A 305 -50.56 -7.91 -9.47
C THR A 305 -50.03 -8.46 -10.80
N ASP A 306 -50.08 -7.65 -11.86
CA ASP A 306 -49.52 -7.98 -13.17
C ASP A 306 -47.99 -8.05 -13.17
N GLY A 307 -47.31 -7.18 -12.42
CA GLY A 307 -45.85 -7.20 -12.29
C GLY A 307 -45.35 -8.44 -11.56
N LEU A 308 -46.03 -8.87 -10.50
CA LEU A 308 -45.71 -10.13 -9.80
C LEU A 308 -46.00 -11.34 -10.70
N ARG A 309 -47.15 -11.34 -11.38
CA ARG A 309 -47.53 -12.41 -12.31
C ARG A 309 -46.52 -12.53 -13.44
N HIS A 310 -46.11 -11.42 -14.05
CA HIS A 310 -45.10 -11.40 -15.10
C HIS A 310 -43.73 -11.90 -14.59
N ALA A 311 -43.33 -11.55 -13.37
CA ALA A 311 -42.07 -12.03 -12.79
C ALA A 311 -42.10 -13.56 -12.55
N LEU A 312 -43.23 -14.08 -12.05
CA LEU A 312 -43.44 -15.52 -11.84
C LEU A 312 -43.49 -16.28 -13.18
N GLU A 313 -44.17 -15.71 -14.17
CA GLU A 313 -44.32 -16.32 -15.50
C GLU A 313 -42.99 -16.30 -16.25
N ALA A 314 -42.22 -15.22 -16.15
CA ALA A 314 -40.85 -15.15 -16.69
C ALA A 314 -39.92 -16.17 -16.04
N HIS A 315 -39.97 -16.34 -14.71
CA HIS A 315 -39.18 -17.35 -14.02
C HIS A 315 -39.56 -18.77 -14.46
N LYS A 316 -40.86 -19.08 -14.52
CA LYS A 316 -41.36 -20.38 -14.99
C LYS A 316 -40.96 -20.66 -16.43
N GLN A 317 -41.00 -19.67 -17.32
CA GLN A 317 -40.55 -19.83 -18.71
C GLN A 317 -39.05 -20.08 -18.79
N ALA A 318 -38.24 -19.37 -18.01
CA ALA A 318 -36.80 -19.58 -17.95
C ALA A 318 -36.44 -20.98 -17.41
N GLU A 319 -37.15 -21.47 -16.39
CA GLU A 319 -36.97 -22.84 -15.87
C GLU A 319 -37.34 -23.90 -16.92
N LEU A 320 -38.44 -23.70 -17.66
CA LEU A 320 -38.83 -24.61 -18.75
C LEU A 320 -37.82 -24.62 -19.89
N GLU A 321 -37.27 -23.46 -20.25
CA GLU A 321 -36.23 -23.32 -21.26
C GLU A 321 -34.93 -24.02 -20.82
N GLN A 322 -34.50 -23.80 -19.58
CA GLN A 322 -33.34 -24.48 -18.98
C GLN A 322 -33.54 -26.00 -18.95
N TRP A 323 -34.73 -26.46 -18.54
CA TRP A 323 -35.06 -27.88 -18.50
C TRP A 323 -35.07 -28.51 -19.89
N ARG A 324 -35.63 -27.82 -20.89
CA ARG A 324 -35.62 -28.27 -22.29
C ARG A 324 -34.19 -28.42 -22.82
N LEU A 325 -33.34 -27.41 -22.62
CA LEU A 325 -31.94 -27.43 -23.06
C LEU A 325 -31.14 -28.50 -22.30
N GLN A 326 -31.49 -28.80 -21.06
CA GLN A 326 -30.91 -29.92 -20.30
C GLN A 326 -31.24 -31.28 -20.92
N GLN A 327 -32.50 -31.50 -21.31
CA GLN A 327 -32.93 -32.75 -21.95
C GLN A 327 -32.27 -32.91 -23.33
N GLU A 328 -32.09 -31.81 -24.06
CA GLU A 328 -31.41 -31.78 -25.35
C GLU A 328 -29.92 -32.09 -25.21
N LEU A 329 -29.26 -31.56 -24.17
CA LEU A 329 -27.87 -31.87 -23.84
C LEU A 329 -27.67 -33.35 -23.49
N ILE A 330 -28.53 -33.92 -22.63
CA ILE A 330 -28.46 -35.35 -22.23
C ILE A 330 -28.63 -36.27 -23.45
N ARG A 331 -29.52 -35.91 -24.40
CA ARG A 331 -29.69 -36.66 -25.65
C ARG A 331 -28.45 -36.64 -26.53
N LEU A 332 -27.77 -35.49 -26.62
CA LEU A 332 -26.58 -35.32 -27.44
C LEU A 332 -25.33 -35.94 -26.79
N GLU A 333 -25.23 -35.90 -25.45
CA GLU A 333 -24.16 -36.53 -24.68
C GLU A 333 -24.21 -38.08 -24.77
N GLY A 334 -25.40 -38.68 -24.91
CA GLY A 334 -25.56 -40.14 -25.09
C GLY A 334 -25.05 -40.72 -26.42
N VAL A 335 -24.68 -39.89 -27.39
CA VAL A 335 -24.23 -40.31 -28.74
C VAL A 335 -22.70 -40.26 -28.91
N SER A 336 -21.96 -39.63 -27.99
CA SER A 336 -20.51 -39.38 -28.13
C SER A 336 -19.67 -40.24 -27.17
N GLY A 337 -18.70 -41.00 -27.72
CA GLY A 337 -17.95 -42.07 -27.07
C GLY A 337 -17.43 -41.87 -25.62
N GLU A 338 -17.48 -42.96 -24.86
CA GLU A 338 -17.30 -43.10 -23.40
C GLU A 338 -16.04 -42.45 -22.78
N GLY A 339 -14.97 -42.24 -23.55
CA GLY A 339 -13.72 -41.64 -23.03
C GLY A 339 -13.73 -40.11 -22.89
N LYS A 340 -14.45 -39.39 -23.75
CA LYS A 340 -14.53 -37.91 -23.68
C LYS A 340 -15.54 -37.45 -22.64
N ALA A 341 -16.60 -38.22 -22.42
CA ALA A 341 -17.61 -37.94 -21.41
C ALA A 341 -17.03 -37.95 -19.98
N GLN A 342 -16.15 -38.92 -19.65
CA GLN A 342 -15.50 -38.97 -18.34
C GLN A 342 -14.57 -37.76 -18.10
N GLN A 343 -13.85 -37.32 -19.13
CA GLN A 343 -12.95 -36.18 -19.01
C GLN A 343 -13.71 -34.84 -18.86
N ILE A 344 -14.84 -34.69 -19.56
CA ILE A 344 -15.74 -33.55 -19.40
C ILE A 344 -16.38 -33.54 -18.02
N GLU A 345 -16.80 -34.70 -17.51
CA GLU A 345 -17.41 -34.81 -16.18
C GLU A 345 -16.41 -34.44 -15.06
N GLN A 346 -15.16 -34.87 -15.18
CA GLN A 346 -14.09 -34.47 -14.25
C GLN A 346 -13.83 -32.96 -14.28
N LEU A 347 -13.81 -32.33 -15.47
CA LEU A 347 -13.64 -30.88 -15.60
C LEU A 347 -14.85 -30.11 -15.06
N LYS A 348 -16.07 -30.60 -15.26
CA LYS A 348 -17.29 -30.02 -14.67
C LYS A 348 -17.24 -30.07 -13.14
N GLN A 349 -16.80 -31.18 -12.55
CA GLN A 349 -16.64 -31.30 -11.10
C GLN A 349 -15.57 -30.33 -10.57
N GLN A 350 -14.44 -30.17 -11.26
CA GLN A 350 -13.39 -29.21 -10.88
C GLN A 350 -13.87 -27.76 -10.98
N LEU A 351 -14.65 -27.43 -12.01
CA LEU A 351 -15.29 -26.11 -12.14
C LEU A 351 -16.25 -25.83 -11.00
N GLN A 352 -17.11 -26.80 -10.65
CA GLN A 352 -18.04 -26.66 -9.55
C GLN A 352 -17.33 -26.43 -8.21
N LEU A 353 -16.26 -27.18 -7.94
CA LEU A 353 -15.43 -26.99 -6.74
C LEU A 353 -14.74 -25.62 -6.71
N ALA A 354 -14.26 -25.12 -7.85
CA ALA A 354 -13.68 -23.78 -7.95
C ALA A 354 -14.72 -22.68 -7.69
N GLN A 355 -15.95 -22.88 -8.17
CA GLN A 355 -17.07 -21.95 -7.96
C GLN A 355 -17.53 -21.92 -6.50
N GLU A 356 -17.64 -23.08 -5.85
CA GLU A 356 -17.93 -23.20 -4.42
C GLU A 356 -16.86 -22.51 -3.56
N LYS A 357 -15.58 -22.66 -3.91
CA LYS A 357 -14.47 -21.94 -3.25
C LYS A 357 -14.61 -20.42 -3.41
N LEU A 358 -14.93 -19.94 -4.62
CA LEU A 358 -15.15 -18.51 -4.86
C LEU A 358 -16.31 -17.94 -4.03
N ASP A 359 -17.39 -18.69 -3.87
CA ASP A 359 -18.54 -18.28 -3.06
C ASP A 359 -18.23 -18.26 -1.55
N VAL A 360 -17.37 -19.17 -1.08
CA VAL A 360 -16.89 -19.17 0.31
C VAL A 360 -15.97 -17.97 0.54
N PHE A 361 -14.93 -17.80 -0.28
CA PHE A 361 -14.00 -16.67 -0.13
C PHE A 361 -14.69 -15.32 -0.32
N GLY A 362 -15.67 -15.22 -1.23
CA GLY A 362 -16.46 -14.01 -1.42
C GLY A 362 -17.33 -13.65 -0.20
N ARG A 363 -17.86 -14.64 0.52
CA ARG A 363 -18.58 -14.42 1.79
C ARG A 363 -17.62 -13.96 2.89
N GLU A 364 -16.47 -14.63 3.03
CA GLU A 364 -15.44 -14.27 4.00
C GLU A 364 -14.88 -12.86 3.77
N LEU A 365 -14.66 -12.49 2.51
CA LEU A 365 -14.21 -11.15 2.12
C LEU A 365 -15.23 -10.09 2.56
N ASN A 366 -16.52 -10.28 2.26
CA ASN A 366 -17.56 -9.35 2.68
C ASN A 366 -17.66 -9.22 4.21
N THR A 367 -17.51 -10.32 4.95
CA THR A 367 -17.50 -10.26 6.42
C THR A 367 -16.31 -9.44 6.94
N LYS A 368 -15.11 -9.67 6.40
CA LYS A 368 -13.90 -8.95 6.80
C LYS A 368 -13.92 -7.48 6.40
N GLU A 369 -14.48 -7.13 5.24
CA GLU A 369 -14.64 -5.73 4.82
C GLU A 369 -15.62 -4.95 5.71
N ASN A 370 -16.68 -5.62 6.20
CA ASN A 370 -17.59 -5.00 7.16
C ASN A 370 -16.95 -4.84 8.54
N GLU A 371 -16.19 -5.84 9.01
CA GLU A 371 -15.38 -5.75 10.24
C GLU A 371 -14.37 -4.59 10.17
N HIS A 372 -13.67 -4.45 9.04
CA HIS A 372 -12.73 -3.35 8.80
C HIS A 372 -13.41 -1.98 8.89
N LYS A 373 -14.58 -1.81 8.25
CA LYS A 373 -15.33 -0.53 8.30
C LYS A 373 -15.79 -0.21 9.72
N ALA A 374 -16.25 -1.20 10.48
CA ALA A 374 -16.64 -1.02 11.87
C ALA A 374 -15.44 -0.60 12.74
N SER A 375 -14.34 -1.35 12.65
CA SER A 375 -13.08 -1.04 13.36
C SER A 375 -12.56 0.36 13.05
N GLN A 376 -12.61 0.77 11.78
CA GLN A 376 -12.17 2.11 11.37
C GLN A 376 -13.05 3.23 11.92
N SER A 377 -14.37 3.00 12.03
CA SER A 377 -15.29 3.93 12.70
C SER A 377 -14.98 4.03 14.20
N ASP A 378 -14.70 2.90 14.86
CA ASP A 378 -14.37 2.85 16.28
C ASP A 378 -13.04 3.56 16.58
N ILE A 379 -11.99 3.30 15.79
CA ILE A 379 -10.69 3.98 15.88
C ILE A 379 -10.85 5.48 15.73
N ASN A 380 -11.65 5.96 14.77
CA ASN A 380 -11.87 7.39 14.58
C ASN A 380 -12.54 8.04 15.80
N SER A 381 -13.54 7.36 16.40
CA SER A 381 -14.23 7.85 17.59
C SER A 381 -13.30 7.90 18.81
N GLN A 382 -12.50 6.84 19.01
CA GLN A 382 -11.53 6.75 20.11
C GLN A 382 -10.38 7.76 19.94
N THR A 383 -9.92 7.99 18.70
CA THR A 383 -8.88 8.98 18.40
C THR A 383 -9.34 10.38 18.79
N ALA A 384 -10.60 10.73 18.49
CA ALA A 384 -11.17 12.01 18.89
C ALA A 384 -11.29 12.17 20.42
N VAL A 385 -11.57 11.08 21.16
CA VAL A 385 -11.57 11.08 22.63
C VAL A 385 -10.15 11.24 23.18
N TYR A 386 -9.19 10.48 22.64
CA TYR A 386 -7.79 10.55 23.00
C TYR A 386 -7.21 11.95 22.81
N GLU A 387 -7.46 12.60 21.66
CA GLU A 387 -6.98 13.96 21.40
C GLU A 387 -7.56 15.01 22.37
N ARG A 388 -8.82 14.86 22.78
CA ARG A 388 -9.46 15.76 23.75
C ARG A 388 -8.87 15.62 25.14
N GLU A 389 -8.68 14.39 25.62
CA GLU A 389 -8.08 14.12 26.92
C GLU A 389 -6.59 14.51 26.94
N ARG A 390 -5.88 14.29 25.83
CA ARG A 390 -4.50 14.71 25.63
C ARG A 390 -4.32 16.23 25.68
N LYS A 391 -5.19 17.01 25.01
CA LYS A 391 -5.12 18.48 25.04
C LYS A 391 -5.22 19.05 26.47
N LYS A 392 -6.04 18.44 27.33
CA LYS A 392 -6.17 18.83 28.73
C LYS A 392 -4.90 18.54 29.56
N LEU A 393 -4.12 17.53 29.17
CA LEU A 393 -2.89 17.13 29.88
C LEU A 393 -1.65 17.94 29.45
N VAL A 394 -1.59 18.34 28.16
CA VAL A 394 -0.45 19.07 27.58
C VAL A 394 -0.30 20.48 28.16
N GLU A 395 -1.39 21.10 28.62
CA GLU A 395 -1.36 22.39 29.33
C GLU A 395 -0.56 22.36 30.66
N GLY A 396 -0.08 21.18 31.11
CA GLY A 396 0.61 20.99 32.39
C GLY A 396 2.12 20.70 32.38
N HIS A 397 2.75 20.20 31.30
CA HIS A 397 4.18 19.75 31.34
C HIS A 397 4.93 19.83 29.98
N PRO A 398 5.93 20.72 29.80
CA PRO A 398 6.66 20.90 28.53
C PRO A 398 7.58 19.72 28.15
N GLU A 399 8.02 18.92 29.12
CA GLU A 399 8.84 17.72 28.87
C GLU A 399 8.05 16.61 28.15
N ARG A 400 6.72 16.61 28.28
CA ARG A 400 5.81 15.69 27.57
C ARG A 400 5.52 16.14 26.14
N GLU A 401 5.58 17.44 25.86
CA GLU A 401 5.49 17.97 24.49
C GLU A 401 6.67 17.46 23.65
N ALA A 402 7.89 17.53 24.20
CA ALA A 402 9.09 17.03 23.52
C ALA A 402 9.04 15.51 23.24
N ALA A 403 8.48 14.71 24.17
CA ALA A 403 8.31 13.27 23.96
C ALA A 403 7.26 12.95 22.89
N GLN A 404 6.14 13.69 22.86
CA GLN A 404 5.11 13.51 21.84
C GLN A 404 5.55 13.99 20.45
N GLU A 405 6.32 15.07 20.35
CA GLU A 405 6.88 15.48 19.07
C GLU A 405 7.90 14.45 18.55
N ALA A 406 8.71 13.85 19.44
CA ALA A 406 9.57 12.73 19.08
C ALA A 406 8.76 11.51 18.61
N GLU A 407 7.62 11.22 19.25
CA GLU A 407 6.71 10.13 18.87
C GLU A 407 6.09 10.34 17.47
N LYS A 408 5.61 11.55 17.15
CA LYS A 408 5.14 11.87 15.79
C LYS A 408 6.22 11.66 14.74
N VAL A 409 7.47 11.97 15.06
CA VAL A 409 8.60 11.73 14.16
C VAL A 409 8.87 10.24 13.98
N VAL A 410 8.74 9.44 15.04
CA VAL A 410 8.83 7.97 14.95
C VAL A 410 7.71 7.40 14.07
N ASP A 411 6.45 7.80 14.29
CA ASP A 411 5.30 7.38 13.47
C ASP A 411 5.49 7.76 12.00
N MET A 412 5.97 8.99 11.75
CA MET A 412 6.31 9.45 10.41
C MET A 412 7.42 8.60 9.79
N ILE A 413 8.46 8.25 10.55
CA ILE A 413 9.56 7.39 10.09
C ILE A 413 9.02 5.99 9.74
N ASP A 414 8.18 5.38 10.58
CA ASP A 414 7.62 4.05 10.33
C ASP A 414 6.69 4.03 9.11
N CYS A 415 5.96 5.13 8.85
CA CYS A 415 5.17 5.28 7.64
C CYS A 415 6.03 5.56 6.38
N LEU A 416 7.14 6.29 6.53
CA LEU A 416 8.00 6.72 5.42
C LEU A 416 8.97 5.63 4.98
N LEU A 417 9.47 4.80 5.92
CA LEU A 417 10.46 3.76 5.67
C LEU A 417 10.04 2.77 4.56
N PRO A 418 8.84 2.17 4.57
CA PRO A 418 8.40 1.27 3.51
C PRO A 418 8.33 1.96 2.15
N ARG A 419 7.82 3.20 2.12
CA ARG A 419 7.68 3.99 0.88
C ARG A 419 9.03 4.38 0.30
N LEU A 420 9.96 4.80 1.15
CA LEU A 420 11.33 5.12 0.76
C LEU A 420 12.04 3.89 0.20
N PHE A 421 11.86 2.74 0.84
CA PHE A 421 12.42 1.47 0.38
C PHE A 421 11.91 1.13 -1.03
N ASP A 422 10.60 1.20 -1.27
CA ASP A 422 10.02 0.91 -2.59
C ASP A 422 10.49 1.90 -3.68
N LEU A 423 10.54 3.19 -3.35
CA LEU A 423 11.04 4.22 -4.28
C LEU A 423 12.50 3.96 -4.67
N LYS A 424 13.33 3.62 -3.69
CA LYS A 424 14.75 3.35 -3.92
C LYS A 424 14.98 2.02 -4.64
N LEU A 425 14.21 1.00 -4.34
CA LEU A 425 14.22 -0.29 -5.03
C LEU A 425 13.85 -0.15 -6.51
N LYS A 426 12.86 0.71 -6.81
CA LYS A 426 12.50 1.08 -8.18
C LYS A 426 13.64 1.81 -8.88
N ALA A 427 14.24 2.82 -8.23
CA ALA A 427 15.39 3.54 -8.79
C ALA A 427 16.58 2.60 -9.06
N LEU A 428 16.82 1.64 -8.17
CA LEU A 428 17.85 0.62 -8.38
C LEU A 428 17.54 -0.26 -9.58
N SER A 429 16.31 -0.77 -9.69
CA SER A 429 15.87 -1.62 -10.79
C SER A 429 16.02 -0.92 -12.15
N GLU A 430 15.62 0.35 -12.24
CA GLU A 430 15.79 1.20 -13.43
C GLU A 430 17.28 1.41 -13.78
N THR A 431 18.11 1.69 -12.77
CA THR A 431 19.54 1.95 -12.97
C THR A 431 20.31 0.67 -13.36
N VAL A 432 20.02 -0.46 -12.70
CA VAL A 432 20.58 -1.77 -13.04
C VAL A 432 20.20 -2.16 -14.46
N THR A 433 18.94 -1.97 -14.84
CA THR A 433 18.48 -2.22 -16.22
C THR A 433 19.30 -1.41 -17.22
N ARG A 434 19.47 -0.11 -16.97
CA ARG A 434 20.22 0.78 -17.85
C ARG A 434 21.67 0.35 -17.99
N ILE A 435 22.37 0.12 -16.88
CA ILE A 435 23.79 -0.28 -16.89
C ILE A 435 23.96 -1.66 -17.51
N TYR A 436 23.11 -2.62 -17.16
CA TYR A 436 23.18 -3.98 -17.73
C TYR A 436 23.01 -3.98 -19.24
N ARG A 437 22.07 -3.19 -19.79
CA ARG A 437 21.89 -3.04 -21.24
C ARG A 437 23.06 -2.34 -21.93
N GLN A 438 23.78 -1.45 -21.24
CA GLN A 438 25.01 -0.83 -21.76
C GLN A 438 26.16 -1.84 -21.79
N LEU A 439 26.26 -2.72 -20.78
CA LEU A 439 27.32 -3.71 -20.69
C LEU A 439 27.09 -4.93 -21.60
N HIS A 440 25.83 -5.33 -21.77
CA HIS A 440 25.45 -6.51 -22.53
C HIS A 440 25.29 -6.21 -24.03
N HIS A 441 25.84 -7.08 -24.89
CA HIS A 441 25.81 -6.86 -26.34
C HIS A 441 24.49 -7.28 -27.04
N LYS A 442 23.61 -8.03 -26.37
CA LYS A 442 22.30 -8.43 -26.91
C LYS A 442 21.17 -7.69 -26.21
N ASP A 443 20.25 -7.10 -26.98
CA ASP A 443 19.10 -6.36 -26.45
C ASP A 443 17.92 -7.28 -26.09
N GLN A 444 18.18 -8.38 -25.40
CA GLN A 444 17.15 -9.34 -24.99
C GLN A 444 16.42 -8.92 -23.71
N VAL A 445 17.09 -8.16 -22.84
CA VAL A 445 16.58 -7.74 -21.53
C VAL A 445 16.03 -6.34 -21.65
N ALA A 446 14.71 -6.20 -21.53
CA ALA A 446 14.04 -4.90 -21.53
C ALA A 446 14.07 -4.26 -20.14
N ARG A 447 13.90 -5.07 -19.09
CA ARG A 447 13.75 -4.62 -17.71
C ARG A 447 14.33 -5.64 -16.73
N ILE A 448 14.90 -5.15 -15.64
CA ILE A 448 15.35 -5.92 -14.49
C ILE A 448 14.58 -5.40 -13.28
N GLU A 449 13.86 -6.27 -12.58
CA GLU A 449 13.25 -5.94 -11.30
C GLU A 449 13.99 -6.63 -10.17
N ILE A 450 14.21 -5.89 -9.07
CA ILE A 450 14.80 -6.40 -7.85
C ILE A 450 13.71 -6.38 -6.79
N SER A 451 13.46 -7.51 -6.14
CA SER A 451 12.47 -7.66 -5.07
C SER A 451 13.01 -7.18 -3.72
N ARG A 452 12.12 -7.01 -2.74
CA ARG A 452 12.53 -6.64 -1.37
C ARG A 452 13.38 -7.70 -0.70
N GLU A 453 13.26 -8.95 -1.13
CA GLU A 453 14.02 -10.10 -0.67
C GLU A 453 15.44 -10.15 -1.27
N GLY A 454 15.73 -9.26 -2.24
CA GLY A 454 17.00 -9.21 -2.95
C GLY A 454 17.08 -10.16 -4.14
N SER A 455 15.95 -10.73 -4.59
CA SER A 455 15.92 -11.54 -5.81
C SER A 455 15.78 -10.64 -7.04
N ALA A 456 16.54 -10.94 -8.09
CA ALA A 456 16.48 -10.20 -9.35
C ALA A 456 15.78 -11.03 -10.43
N THR A 457 14.85 -10.43 -11.15
CA THR A 457 14.13 -11.05 -12.27
C THR A 457 14.33 -10.21 -13.53
N LEU A 458 14.66 -10.88 -14.64
CA LEU A 458 14.88 -10.23 -15.93
C LEU A 458 13.62 -10.41 -16.78
N PHE A 459 13.26 -9.39 -17.56
CA PHE A 459 12.10 -9.40 -18.44
C PHE A 459 12.50 -9.06 -19.87
N SER A 460 11.91 -9.79 -20.83
CA SER A 460 12.06 -9.51 -22.26
C SER A 460 11.20 -8.31 -22.69
N HIS A 461 11.39 -7.84 -23.93
CA HIS A 461 10.53 -6.81 -24.54
C HIS A 461 9.06 -7.23 -24.67
N GLU A 462 8.79 -8.53 -24.66
CA GLU A 462 7.45 -9.12 -24.72
C GLU A 462 6.82 -9.29 -23.32
N GLY A 463 7.53 -8.92 -22.26
CA GLY A 463 7.08 -9.05 -20.87
C GLY A 463 7.25 -10.46 -20.28
N ALA A 464 7.88 -11.38 -21.01
CA ALA A 464 8.17 -12.73 -20.51
C ALA A 464 9.36 -12.71 -19.53
N GLU A 465 9.25 -13.48 -18.46
CA GLU A 465 10.35 -13.66 -17.52
C GLU A 465 11.49 -14.45 -18.19
N ILE A 466 12.67 -13.85 -18.15
CA ILE A 466 13.91 -14.47 -18.59
C ILE A 466 14.59 -15.01 -17.33
N ASN A 467 14.75 -16.33 -17.27
CA ASN A 467 15.61 -16.92 -16.26
C ASN A 467 17.00 -16.30 -16.33
N LEU A 468 17.50 -15.83 -15.19
CA LEU A 468 18.85 -15.28 -15.06
C LEU A 468 19.87 -16.19 -15.79
N PRO A 469 20.80 -15.60 -16.57
CA PRO A 469 21.69 -16.38 -17.42
C PRO A 469 22.58 -17.34 -16.62
N LYS A 470 22.71 -18.58 -17.12
CA LYS A 470 23.50 -19.67 -16.51
C LYS A 470 24.99 -19.63 -16.85
N SER A 471 25.45 -18.69 -17.68
CA SER A 471 26.87 -18.57 -18.00
C SER A 471 27.58 -17.74 -16.92
N SER A 472 28.80 -18.15 -16.56
CA SER A 472 29.62 -17.48 -15.55
C SER A 472 29.93 -16.02 -15.94
N GLY A 473 30.15 -15.74 -17.23
CA GLY A 473 30.42 -14.39 -17.74
C GLY A 473 29.21 -13.44 -17.68
N GLU A 474 28.01 -13.91 -18.03
CA GLU A 474 26.80 -13.06 -17.95
C GLU A 474 26.38 -12.79 -16.49
N SER A 475 26.60 -13.76 -15.60
CA SER A 475 26.39 -13.54 -14.16
C SER A 475 27.37 -12.50 -13.59
N GLN A 476 28.63 -12.49 -14.04
CA GLN A 476 29.62 -11.49 -13.64
C GLN A 476 29.24 -10.08 -14.13
N LEU A 477 28.74 -9.95 -15.36
CA LEU A 477 28.22 -8.68 -15.88
C LEU A 477 27.02 -8.17 -15.09
N PHE A 478 26.12 -9.07 -14.68
CA PHE A 478 24.99 -8.69 -13.83
C PHE A 478 25.44 -8.12 -12.49
N VAL A 479 26.39 -8.77 -11.82
CA VAL A 479 26.93 -8.27 -10.54
C VAL A 479 27.61 -6.91 -10.74
N LEU A 480 28.41 -6.73 -11.79
CA LEU A 480 29.04 -5.45 -12.10
C LEU A 480 28.01 -4.34 -12.39
N ALA A 481 26.95 -4.65 -13.12
CA ALA A 481 25.84 -3.73 -13.37
C ALA A 481 25.13 -3.34 -12.07
N LEU A 482 24.89 -4.31 -11.19
CA LEU A 482 24.28 -4.09 -9.89
C LEU A 482 25.13 -3.20 -9.00
N VAL A 483 26.43 -3.45 -8.95
CA VAL A 483 27.39 -2.64 -8.20
C VAL A 483 27.44 -1.21 -8.72
N GLY A 484 27.51 -1.05 -10.04
CA GLY A 484 27.44 0.26 -10.68
C GLY A 484 26.15 1.00 -10.34
N ALA A 485 25.02 0.30 -10.36
CA ALA A 485 23.73 0.90 -10.02
C ALA A 485 23.63 1.29 -8.54
N LEU A 486 24.18 0.47 -7.64
CA LEU A 486 24.28 0.81 -6.23
C LEU A 486 25.12 2.07 -6.03
N ALA A 487 26.28 2.16 -6.70
CA ALA A 487 27.13 3.35 -6.70
C ALA A 487 26.35 4.61 -7.08
N GLU A 488 25.64 4.57 -8.21
CA GLU A 488 24.89 5.72 -8.71
C GLU A 488 23.68 6.08 -7.84
N VAL A 489 22.89 5.11 -7.39
CA VAL A 489 21.66 5.35 -6.60
C VAL A 489 21.95 5.91 -5.21
N THR A 490 23.12 5.59 -4.65
CA THR A 490 23.53 6.09 -3.34
C THR A 490 24.01 7.53 -3.36
N GLY A 491 24.53 7.99 -4.50
CA GLY A 491 25.15 9.31 -4.62
C GLY A 491 26.49 9.45 -3.90
N TYR A 492 27.01 8.39 -3.25
CA TYR A 492 28.35 8.41 -2.69
C TYR A 492 29.39 8.30 -3.81
N ARG A 493 30.43 9.13 -3.75
CA ARG A 493 31.57 9.06 -4.67
C ARG A 493 32.57 8.03 -4.16
N VAL A 494 32.31 6.77 -4.46
CA VAL A 494 33.10 5.66 -3.96
C VAL A 494 34.06 5.16 -5.03
N PRO A 495 35.38 5.07 -4.77
CA PRO A 495 36.29 4.43 -5.70
C PRO A 495 36.00 2.93 -5.79
N MET A 496 35.89 2.42 -7.01
CA MET A 496 35.78 0.99 -7.28
C MET A 496 37.18 0.38 -7.37
N ILE A 497 37.48 -0.61 -6.55
CA ILE A 497 38.73 -1.37 -6.61
C ILE A 497 38.40 -2.78 -7.08
N ILE A 498 38.96 -3.18 -8.22
CA ILE A 498 38.57 -4.43 -8.88
C ILE A 498 39.83 -5.22 -9.21
N ASP A 499 39.93 -6.42 -8.65
CA ASP A 499 40.99 -7.39 -8.93
C ASP A 499 40.55 -8.38 -10.01
N THR A 500 41.40 -8.60 -11.01
CA THR A 500 41.15 -9.44 -12.21
C THR A 500 39.75 -9.27 -12.82
N PRO A 501 39.31 -8.02 -13.13
CA PRO A 501 37.93 -7.74 -13.54
C PRO A 501 37.50 -8.44 -14.84
N LEU A 502 38.45 -8.66 -15.75
CA LEU A 502 38.18 -8.97 -17.14
C LEU A 502 38.29 -10.46 -17.44
N ALA A 503 38.84 -11.23 -16.50
CA ALA A 503 38.90 -12.68 -16.59
C ALA A 503 37.48 -13.23 -16.82
N ARG A 504 37.35 -14.18 -17.77
CA ARG A 504 36.10 -14.92 -18.12
C ARG A 504 35.03 -14.12 -18.89
N LEU A 505 35.27 -12.84 -19.22
CA LEU A 505 34.40 -12.07 -20.13
C LEU A 505 34.83 -12.24 -21.59
N SER A 506 33.88 -12.12 -22.53
CA SER A 506 34.21 -12.03 -23.96
C SER A 506 34.79 -10.66 -24.30
N GLU A 507 35.53 -10.57 -25.39
CA GLU A 507 36.16 -9.32 -25.88
C GLU A 507 35.14 -8.17 -26.01
N THR A 508 33.93 -8.46 -26.51
CA THR A 508 32.84 -7.49 -26.61
C THR A 508 32.39 -6.94 -25.26
N HIS A 509 32.23 -7.81 -24.27
CA HIS A 509 31.83 -7.43 -22.92
C HIS A 509 32.92 -6.66 -22.18
N CYS A 510 34.18 -7.05 -22.40
CA CYS A 510 35.35 -6.34 -21.90
C CYS A 510 35.35 -4.88 -22.41
N ASN A 511 35.25 -4.68 -23.73
CA ASN A 511 35.22 -3.34 -24.33
C ASN A 511 34.06 -2.48 -23.79
N ASN A 512 32.85 -3.05 -23.66
CA ASN A 512 31.71 -2.32 -23.10
C ASN A 512 31.95 -1.90 -21.64
N LEU A 513 32.58 -2.76 -20.84
CA LEU A 513 32.89 -2.49 -19.45
C LEU A 513 33.96 -1.40 -19.29
N LEU A 514 35.02 -1.45 -20.10
CA LEU A 514 36.05 -0.42 -20.15
C LEU A 514 35.46 0.95 -20.53
N ASN A 515 34.61 0.98 -21.57
CA ASN A 515 33.89 2.19 -21.98
C ASN A 515 32.96 2.70 -20.89
N TYR A 516 32.25 1.80 -20.20
CA TYR A 516 31.40 2.18 -19.07
C TYR A 516 32.23 2.85 -17.97
N TRP A 517 33.35 2.27 -17.56
CA TRP A 517 34.21 2.89 -16.55
C TRP A 517 34.77 4.24 -16.97
N ALA A 518 35.17 4.39 -18.24
CA ALA A 518 35.70 5.65 -18.79
C ALA A 518 34.61 6.71 -19.07
N SER A 519 33.33 6.33 -19.14
CA SER A 519 32.25 7.23 -19.57
C SER A 519 31.88 8.32 -18.55
N ASP A 520 32.23 8.13 -17.28
CA ASP A 520 31.87 9.02 -16.19
C ASP A 520 33.14 9.62 -15.54
N PRO A 521 33.42 10.92 -15.69
CA PRO A 521 34.62 11.55 -15.16
C PRO A 521 34.65 11.62 -13.62
N GLU A 522 33.50 11.48 -12.97
CA GLU A 522 33.39 11.48 -11.50
C GLU A 522 33.59 10.08 -10.91
N ARG A 523 33.69 9.05 -11.77
CA ARG A 523 33.87 7.66 -11.36
C ARG A 523 35.35 7.33 -11.25
N GLN A 524 35.79 7.05 -10.03
CA GLN A 524 37.15 6.56 -9.79
C GLN A 524 37.18 5.02 -9.82
N VAL A 525 38.02 4.46 -10.69
CA VAL A 525 38.24 3.00 -10.78
C VAL A 525 39.73 2.70 -10.63
N ILE A 526 40.06 1.75 -9.76
CA ILE A 526 41.40 1.20 -9.56
C ILE A 526 41.35 -0.26 -10.01
N LEU A 527 42.01 -0.54 -11.13
CA LEU A 527 42.07 -1.86 -11.73
C LEU A 527 43.37 -2.55 -11.31
N LEU A 528 43.25 -3.73 -10.71
CA LEU A 528 44.37 -4.66 -10.51
C LEU A 528 44.28 -5.71 -11.60
N ALA A 529 44.94 -5.44 -12.72
CA ALA A 529 44.87 -6.27 -13.92
C ALA A 529 46.19 -7.00 -14.17
N GLN A 530 46.07 -8.21 -14.72
CA GLN A 530 47.19 -8.95 -15.28
C GLN A 530 47.47 -8.49 -16.73
N ASP A 531 48.67 -8.76 -17.21
CA ASP A 531 49.13 -8.43 -18.57
C ASP A 531 48.26 -9.02 -19.68
N LYS A 532 47.55 -10.13 -19.39
CA LYS A 532 46.59 -10.78 -20.30
C LYS A 532 45.20 -10.16 -20.30
N GLU A 533 44.86 -9.35 -19.30
CA GLU A 533 43.53 -8.75 -19.16
C GLU A 533 43.49 -7.34 -19.77
N VAL A 534 44.50 -6.53 -19.50
CA VAL A 534 44.64 -5.19 -20.10
C VAL A 534 45.90 -5.23 -20.96
N GLY A 535 45.70 -5.39 -22.27
CA GLY A 535 46.76 -5.33 -23.26
C GLY A 535 46.96 -3.91 -23.80
N VAL A 536 47.75 -3.82 -24.88
CA VAL A 536 48.08 -2.54 -25.53
C VAL A 536 46.83 -1.89 -26.15
N ASN A 537 45.91 -2.69 -26.70
CA ASN A 537 44.71 -2.15 -27.35
C ASN A 537 43.72 -1.58 -26.35
N GLU A 538 43.47 -2.31 -25.26
CA GLU A 538 42.60 -1.91 -24.17
C GLU A 538 43.17 -0.67 -23.47
N TYR A 539 44.48 -0.64 -23.25
CA TYR A 539 45.14 0.53 -22.67
C TYR A 539 45.01 1.79 -23.54
N ARG A 540 45.17 1.67 -24.86
CA ARG A 540 44.96 2.81 -25.78
C ARG A 540 43.54 3.37 -25.72
N GLN A 541 42.53 2.53 -25.47
CA GLN A 541 41.15 3.01 -25.31
C GLN A 541 40.97 3.77 -23.99
N LEU A 542 41.70 3.39 -22.94
CA LEU A 542 41.57 3.96 -21.61
C LEU A 542 42.47 5.18 -21.38
N ILE A 543 43.52 5.38 -22.19
CA ILE A 543 44.62 6.31 -21.88
C ILE A 543 44.17 7.72 -21.52
N ASP A 544 43.15 8.25 -22.22
CA ASP A 544 42.58 9.58 -21.98
C ASP A 544 41.86 9.69 -20.61
N SER A 545 41.48 8.55 -20.03
CA SER A 545 40.81 8.42 -18.73
C SER A 545 41.73 7.85 -17.64
N VAL A 546 43.00 7.53 -17.96
CA VAL A 546 43.96 6.98 -17.00
C VAL A 546 44.72 8.12 -16.30
N ASN A 547 44.50 8.26 -15.00
CA ASN A 547 45.26 9.23 -14.20
C ASN A 547 46.71 8.76 -13.94
N LYS A 548 46.90 7.49 -13.57
CA LYS A 548 48.21 6.95 -13.19
C LYS A 548 48.26 5.43 -13.35
N THR A 549 49.41 4.90 -13.76
CA THR A 549 49.65 3.45 -13.81
C THR A 549 50.76 3.04 -12.84
N TYR A 550 50.75 1.78 -12.42
CA TYR A 550 51.79 1.21 -11.55
C TYR A 550 52.13 -0.19 -12.01
N LEU A 551 53.42 -0.49 -12.18
CA LEU A 551 53.92 -1.84 -12.40
C LEU A 551 54.41 -2.41 -11.07
N LEU A 552 53.80 -3.51 -10.63
CA LEU A 552 54.23 -4.21 -9.42
C LEU A 552 55.33 -5.20 -9.75
N GLN A 553 56.56 -4.90 -9.32
CA GLN A 553 57.73 -5.77 -9.50
C GLN A 553 57.99 -6.55 -8.22
N HIS A 554 57.92 -7.88 -8.31
CA HIS A 554 58.18 -8.75 -7.17
C HIS A 554 59.63 -9.22 -7.14
N HIS A 555 60.30 -9.03 -6.00
CA HIS A 555 61.64 -9.50 -5.72
C HIS A 555 61.63 -10.46 -4.53
N GLN A 556 62.07 -11.70 -4.75
CA GLN A 556 62.16 -12.69 -3.68
C GLN A 556 63.40 -12.40 -2.82
N VAL A 557 63.21 -12.07 -1.54
CA VAL A 557 64.29 -11.67 -0.63
C VAL A 557 64.82 -12.88 0.16
N ARG A 558 63.95 -13.80 0.60
CA ARG A 558 64.26 -15.08 1.28
C ARG A 558 63.16 -16.13 1.00
N GLU A 559 63.36 -17.38 1.41
CA GLU A 559 62.30 -18.41 1.38
C GLU A 559 61.03 -17.91 2.09
N GLY A 560 59.93 -17.82 1.35
CA GLY A 560 58.64 -17.35 1.85
C GLY A 560 58.52 -15.84 2.08
N VAL A 561 59.57 -15.04 1.86
CA VAL A 561 59.55 -13.58 2.03
C VAL A 561 59.92 -12.90 0.72
N GLY A 562 58.93 -12.28 0.09
CA GLY A 562 59.12 -11.43 -1.08
C GLY A 562 58.81 -9.97 -0.76
N ALA A 563 59.47 -9.07 -1.47
CA ALA A 563 59.21 -7.63 -1.47
C ALA A 563 58.65 -7.25 -2.83
N SER A 564 57.54 -6.51 -2.86
CA SER A 564 56.99 -5.97 -4.10
C SER A 564 57.19 -4.46 -4.13
N GLU A 565 57.77 -3.96 -5.21
CA GLU A 565 57.95 -2.53 -5.47
C GLU A 565 56.95 -2.06 -6.52
N ALA A 566 56.28 -0.94 -6.28
CA ALA A 566 55.34 -0.35 -7.23
C ALA A 566 56.05 0.76 -8.02
N VAL A 567 56.37 0.48 -9.28
CA VAL A 567 57.02 1.44 -10.18
C VAL A 567 55.94 2.23 -10.91
N ALA A 568 55.86 3.54 -10.62
CA ALA A 568 54.86 4.41 -11.23
C ALA A 568 55.12 4.60 -12.73
N ASN A 569 54.05 4.64 -13.52
CA ASN A 569 54.03 4.91 -14.96
C ASN A 569 54.85 3.91 -15.81
N ALA A 570 55.09 2.70 -15.30
CA ALA A 570 55.93 1.70 -15.96
C ALA A 570 55.16 0.51 -16.56
N TYR A 571 53.84 0.40 -16.34
CA TYR A 571 53.07 -0.79 -16.76
C TYR A 571 53.05 -0.96 -18.30
N PHE A 572 53.09 0.14 -19.07
CA PHE A 572 53.23 0.13 -20.53
C PHE A 572 54.43 0.91 -21.08
N GLY A 573 55.31 1.43 -20.21
CA GLY A 573 56.52 2.16 -20.61
C GLY A 573 56.27 3.34 -21.58
N GLU A 574 57.18 3.51 -22.55
CA GLU A 574 57.14 4.56 -23.60
C GLU A 574 56.08 4.34 -24.71
N VAL A 575 55.17 3.37 -24.55
CA VAL A 575 54.07 3.12 -25.52
C VAL A 575 52.82 3.95 -25.19
N ALA A 576 52.90 4.83 -24.18
CA ALA A 576 51.91 5.85 -23.85
C ALA A 576 52.14 7.15 -24.62
#